data_AF-A0A101DZJ3-F1
#
_entry.id   AF-A0A101DZJ3-F1
#
_cell.length_a   1.000
_cell.length_b   1.000
_cell.length_c   1.000
_cell.angle_alpha   90.00
_cell.angle_beta   90.00
_cell.angle_gamma   90.00
#
_symmetry.space_group_name_H-M   'P 1'
#
loop_
_entity.id
_entity.type
_entity.pdbx_description
1 polymer ?
#
loop_
_entity_poly.entity_id
_entity_poly.type
_entity_poly.pdbx_seq_one_letter_code
_entity_poly.pdbx_strand_id
1 'polypeptide(L)'
;MGRAFRLSTFFALTTAVTLGIFVISSVYLAHNGIKLPWTSAKIEEGVAHYSVDAITALAITIIAAIPLTAVTERFAKNGELRAYYISFSLILLFFAAVMILLFVNTCSLCSSSCSVRECGVEIALFNAEISCVCQ
;
A
#
# COMPACT_ATOMS: atom_id res chain seq x y z
N MET A 1 9.42 17.54 21.81
CA MET A 1 8.34 16.83 21.09
C MET A 1 7.87 15.65 21.94
N GLY A 2 6.63 15.69 22.43
CA GLY A 2 6.09 14.73 23.41
C GLY A 2 5.87 13.32 22.83
N ARG A 3 5.88 12.32 23.71
CA ARG A 3 5.71 10.88 23.41
C ARG A 3 4.48 10.57 22.53
N ALA A 4 3.41 11.34 22.70
CA ALA A 4 2.17 11.24 21.93
C ALA A 4 2.34 11.57 20.43
N PHE A 5 3.14 12.59 20.10
CA PHE A 5 3.40 12.97 18.69
C PHE A 5 4.17 11.87 17.94
N ARG A 6 5.11 11.20 18.63
CA ARG A 6 5.86 10.09 18.03
C ARG A 6 4.99 8.86 17.77
N LEU A 7 4.01 8.61 18.65
CA LEU A 7 3.03 7.53 18.48
C LEU A 7 2.03 7.83 17.35
N SER A 8 1.56 9.06 17.20
CA SER A 8 0.63 9.42 16.12
C SER A 8 1.28 9.37 14.74
N THR A 9 2.49 9.91 14.58
CA THR A 9 3.25 9.80 13.31
C THR A 9 3.58 8.35 12.99
N PHE A 10 3.88 7.54 14.01
CA PHE A 10 4.09 6.10 13.87
C PHE A 10 2.85 5.39 13.31
N PHE A 11 1.67 5.65 13.85
CA PHE A 11 0.45 5.03 13.36
C PHE A 11 0.14 5.47 11.93
N ALA A 12 0.26 6.77 11.63
CA ALA A 12 0.03 7.30 10.30
C ALA A 12 0.93 6.65 9.23
N LEU A 13 2.23 6.50 9.51
CA LEU A 13 3.19 5.86 8.60
C LEU A 13 2.88 4.38 8.38
N THR A 14 2.55 3.66 9.46
CA THR A 14 2.22 2.22 9.38
C THR A 14 0.97 2.01 8.54
N THR A 15 -0.07 2.80 8.79
CA THR A 15 -1.32 2.78 8.03
C THR A 15 -1.08 3.11 6.56
N ALA A 16 -0.29 4.15 6.25
CA ALA A 16 0.02 4.53 4.87
C ALA A 16 0.76 3.42 4.10
N VAL A 17 1.78 2.81 4.71
CA VAL A 17 2.55 1.72 4.08
C VAL A 17 1.69 0.47 3.90
N THR A 18 0.89 0.11 4.90
CA THR A 18 0.00 -1.06 4.83
C THR A 18 -1.06 -0.89 3.76
N LEU A 19 -1.65 0.31 3.68
CA LEU A 19 -2.62 0.67 2.65
C LEU A 19 -1.99 0.58 1.26
N GLY A 20 -0.81 1.15 1.07
CA GLY A 20 -0.11 1.11 -0.21
C GLY A 20 0.23 -0.33 -0.64
N ILE A 21 0.68 -1.19 0.27
CA ILE A 21 0.94 -2.61 -0.04
C ILE A 21 -0.33 -3.29 -0.48
N PHE A 22 -1.42 -3.07 0.23
CA PHE A 22 -2.70 -3.68 -0.09
C PHE A 22 -3.20 -3.26 -1.47
N VAL A 23 -3.15 -1.96 -1.77
CA VAL A 23 -3.54 -1.41 -3.08
C VAL A 23 -2.67 -1.99 -4.18
N ILE A 24 -1.34 -1.89 -4.06
CA ILE A 24 -0.41 -2.34 -5.11
C ILE A 24 -0.53 -3.86 -5.31
N SER A 25 -0.62 -4.65 -4.24
CA SER A 25 -0.78 -6.11 -4.33
C SER A 25 -2.12 -6.48 -4.98
N SER A 26 -3.20 -5.77 -4.65
CA SER A 26 -4.52 -6.01 -5.25
C SER A 26 -4.51 -5.70 -6.75
N VAL A 27 -3.87 -4.58 -7.16
CA VAL A 27 -3.70 -4.25 -8.58
C VAL A 27 -2.83 -5.27 -9.29
N TYR A 28 -1.70 -5.67 -8.68
CA TYR A 28 -0.83 -6.69 -9.24
C TYR A 28 -1.57 -8.02 -9.49
N LEU A 29 -2.39 -8.46 -8.53
CA LEU A 29 -3.22 -9.66 -8.67
C LEU A 29 -4.28 -9.47 -9.78
N ALA A 30 -4.95 -8.33 -9.83
CA ALA A 30 -5.93 -8.01 -10.88
C ALA A 30 -5.29 -8.00 -12.28
N HIS A 31 -4.08 -7.46 -12.41
CA HIS A 31 -3.31 -7.48 -13.65
C HIS A 31 -2.95 -8.91 -14.08
N ASN A 32 -2.64 -9.80 -13.14
CA ASN A 32 -2.40 -11.23 -13.42
C ASN A 32 -3.70 -12.04 -13.64
N GLY A 33 -4.84 -11.37 -13.83
CA GLY A 33 -6.13 -12.01 -14.13
C GLY A 33 -6.87 -12.56 -12.90
N ILE A 34 -6.34 -12.36 -11.68
CA ILE A 34 -6.99 -12.76 -10.45
C ILE A 34 -8.01 -11.67 -10.08
N LYS A 35 -9.29 -11.96 -10.33
CA LYS A 35 -10.39 -11.05 -10.01
C LYS A 35 -10.63 -11.03 -8.50
N LEU A 36 -10.23 -9.95 -7.84
CA LEU A 36 -10.63 -9.68 -6.47
C LEU A 36 -11.93 -8.86 -6.46
N PRO A 37 -12.85 -9.09 -5.51
CA PRO A 37 -14.15 -8.42 -5.49
C PRO A 37 -14.06 -6.91 -5.23
N TRP A 38 -12.91 -6.43 -4.73
CA TRP A 38 -12.62 -5.01 -4.45
C TRP A 38 -11.72 -4.36 -5.51
N THR A 39 -11.40 -5.06 -6.60
CA THR A 39 -10.60 -4.53 -7.71
C THR A 39 -11.45 -4.43 -8.96
N SER A 40 -11.36 -3.30 -9.67
CA SER A 40 -11.99 -3.12 -10.99
C SER A 40 -10.93 -2.74 -12.01
N ALA A 41 -10.87 -3.48 -13.11
CA ALA A 41 -10.03 -3.17 -14.26
C ALA A 41 -10.91 -2.64 -15.39
N LYS A 42 -10.63 -1.42 -15.85
CA LYS A 42 -11.27 -0.81 -17.01
C LYS A 42 -10.21 -0.47 -18.04
N ILE A 43 -10.51 -0.70 -19.31
CA ILE A 43 -9.63 -0.31 -20.41
C ILE A 43 -10.41 0.70 -21.24
N GLU A 44 -10.02 1.96 -21.18
CA GLU A 44 -10.68 3.06 -21.87
C GLU A 44 -9.68 3.73 -22.80
N GLU A 45 -9.98 3.81 -24.09
CA GLU A 45 -9.21 4.58 -25.10
C GLU A 45 -7.69 4.34 -25.11
N GLY A 46 -7.24 3.12 -24.80
CA GLY A 46 -5.81 2.78 -24.75
C GLY A 46 -5.12 3.04 -23.40
N VAL A 47 -5.87 3.38 -22.35
CA VAL A 47 -5.41 3.48 -20.97
C VAL A 47 -5.99 2.31 -20.17
N ALA A 48 -5.12 1.56 -19.50
CA ALA A 48 -5.53 0.53 -18.55
C ALA A 48 -5.63 1.14 -17.15
N HIS A 49 -6.84 1.13 -16.60
CA HIS A 49 -7.18 1.65 -15.27
C HIS A 49 -7.45 0.49 -14.32
N TYR A 50 -6.65 0.37 -13.27
CA TYR A 50 -6.87 -0.60 -12.20
C TYR A 50 -7.21 0.15 -10.92
N SER A 51 -8.47 0.02 -10.50
CA SER A 51 -9.03 0.69 -9.32
C SER A 51 -9.24 -0.29 -8.18
N VAL A 52 -8.98 0.19 -6.96
CA VAL A 52 -9.21 -0.53 -5.71
C VAL A 52 -10.23 0.26 -4.89
N ASP A 53 -11.27 -0.43 -4.42
CA ASP A 53 -12.26 0.16 -3.51
C ASP A 53 -11.58 0.66 -2.22
N ALA A 54 -11.57 1.98 -2.02
CA ALA A 54 -10.85 2.59 -0.91
C ALA A 54 -11.45 2.22 0.45
N ILE A 55 -12.76 1.93 0.52
CA ILE A 55 -13.43 1.52 1.75
C ILE A 55 -12.91 0.15 2.20
N THR A 56 -12.84 -0.81 1.28
CA THR A 56 -12.28 -2.14 1.55
C THR A 56 -10.80 -2.05 1.90
N ALA A 57 -10.04 -1.24 1.16
CA ALA A 57 -8.62 -1.02 1.43
C ALA A 57 -8.39 -0.42 2.83
N LEU A 58 -9.20 0.57 3.22
CA LEU A 58 -9.16 1.18 4.55
C LEU A 58 -9.58 0.18 5.64
N ALA A 59 -10.63 -0.60 5.41
CA ALA A 59 -11.11 -1.60 6.38
C ALA A 59 -10.05 -2.67 6.66
N ILE A 60 -9.41 -3.22 5.62
CA ILE A 60 -8.33 -4.20 5.77
C ILE A 60 -7.12 -3.58 6.47
N THR A 61 -6.79 -2.34 6.13
CA THR A 61 -5.70 -1.61 6.80
C THR A 61 -5.97 -1.41 8.28
N ILE A 62 -7.21 -1.07 8.67
CA ILE A 62 -7.61 -0.93 10.08
C ILE A 62 -7.48 -2.27 10.80
N ILE A 63 -7.99 -3.36 10.20
CA ILE A 63 -7.91 -4.71 10.77
C ILE A 63 -6.44 -5.12 10.99
N ALA A 64 -5.56 -4.85 10.03
CA ALA A 64 -4.13 -5.15 10.14
C ALA A 64 -3.40 -4.24 11.14
N ALA A 65 -3.84 -2.98 11.29
CA ALA A 65 -3.23 -2.03 12.21
C ALA A 65 -3.55 -2.33 13.69
N ILE A 66 -4.71 -2.90 14.01
CA ILE A 66 -5.12 -3.18 15.41
C ILE A 66 -4.16 -4.14 16.16
N PRO A 67 -3.75 -5.30 15.61
CA PRO A 67 -2.75 -6.15 16.25
C PRO A 67 -1.42 -5.42 16.46
N LEU A 68 -1.01 -4.63 15.48
CA LEU A 68 0.20 -3.82 15.53
C LEU A 68 0.15 -2.78 16.65
N THR A 69 -0.99 -2.10 16.83
CA THR A 69 -1.18 -1.12 17.91
C THR A 69 -1.15 -1.79 19.29
N ALA A 70 -1.84 -2.92 19.45
CA ALA A 70 -1.87 -3.68 20.71
C ALA A 70 -0.49 -4.22 21.10
N VAL A 71 0.26 -4.74 20.13
CA VAL A 71 1.63 -5.21 20.32
C VAL A 71 2.55 -4.04 20.69
N THR A 72 2.39 -2.89 20.04
CA THR A 72 3.14 -1.66 20.30
C THR A 72 2.95 -1.16 21.74
N GLU A 73 1.71 -1.12 22.22
CA GLU A 73 1.43 -0.73 23.61
C GLU A 73 2.07 -1.70 24.61
N ARG A 74 2.07 -3.00 24.31
CA ARG A 74 2.67 -4.02 25.18
C ARG A 74 4.18 -3.84 25.29
N PHE A 75 4.89 -3.64 24.19
CA PHE A 75 6.34 -3.38 24.19
C PHE A 75 6.70 -2.06 24.86
N ALA A 76 5.88 -1.02 24.66
CA ALA A 76 6.09 0.29 25.31
C ALA A 76 5.98 0.20 26.84
N LYS A 77 5.11 -0.66 27.37
CA LYS A 77 4.97 -0.91 28.82
C LYS A 77 6.16 -1.66 29.42
N ASN A 78 6.84 -2.50 28.63
CA ASN A 78 7.96 -3.32 29.10
C ASN A 78 9.32 -2.60 29.09
N GLY A 79 9.38 -1.32 28.71
CA GLY A 79 10.63 -0.54 28.69
C GLY A 79 11.58 -0.85 27.52
N GLU A 80 11.21 -1.77 26.63
CA GLU A 80 12.01 -2.20 25.46
C GLU A 80 11.83 -1.31 24.22
N LEU A 81 11.56 -0.01 24.42
CA LEU A 81 11.24 0.90 23.31
C LEU A 81 12.33 0.94 22.22
N ARG A 82 13.61 0.78 22.59
CA ARG A 82 14.71 0.86 21.62
C ARG A 82 14.76 -0.33 20.66
N ALA A 83 14.64 -1.55 21.18
CA ALA A 83 14.60 -2.76 20.35
C ALA A 83 13.35 -2.77 19.45
N TYR A 84 12.23 -2.29 20.00
CA TYR A 84 10.99 -2.10 19.26
C TYR A 84 11.15 -1.15 18.06
N TYR A 85 11.70 0.05 18.25
CA TYR A 85 11.88 1.02 17.16
C TYR A 85 12.77 0.46 16.04
N ILE A 86 13.84 -0.29 16.40
CA ILE A 86 14.76 -0.88 15.42
C ILE A 86 14.06 -1.96 14.60
N SER A 87 13.46 -2.96 15.26
CA SER A 87 12.75 -4.05 14.57
C SER A 87 11.62 -3.51 13.69
N PHE A 88 10.91 -2.50 14.17
CA PHE A 88 9.83 -1.88 13.42
C PHE A 88 10.31 -1.04 12.23
N SER A 89 11.38 -0.24 12.39
CA SER A 89 11.98 0.48 11.27
C SER A 89 12.46 -0.48 10.18
N LEU A 90 12.99 -1.65 10.55
CA LEU A 90 13.35 -2.70 9.59
C LEU A 90 12.12 -3.28 8.88
N ILE A 91 11.03 -3.54 9.62
CA ILE A 91 9.77 -4.02 9.03
C ILE A 91 9.18 -2.98 8.08
N LEU A 92 9.13 -1.70 8.46
CA LEU A 92 8.68 -0.61 7.59
C LEU A 92 9.55 -0.50 6.34
N LEU A 93 10.88 -0.59 6.48
CA LEU A 93 11.80 -0.51 5.36
C LEU A 93 11.62 -1.70 4.41
N PHE A 94 11.44 -2.90 4.95
CA PHE A 94 11.12 -4.10 4.18
C PHE A 94 9.81 -3.92 3.40
N PHE A 95 8.76 -3.46 4.07
CA PHE A 95 7.46 -3.22 3.45
C PHE A 95 7.50 -2.13 2.38
N ALA A 96 8.23 -1.03 2.62
CA ALA A 96 8.46 0.01 1.63
C ALA A 96 9.23 -0.53 0.42
N ALA A 97 10.25 -1.36 0.63
CA ALA A 97 10.99 -2.01 -0.46
C ALA A 97 10.07 -2.95 -1.26
N VAL A 98 9.23 -3.75 -0.60
CA VAL A 98 8.23 -4.60 -1.27
C VAL A 98 7.24 -3.76 -2.08
N MET A 99 6.74 -2.63 -1.56
CA MET A 99 5.90 -1.73 -2.34
C MET A 99 6.59 -1.22 -3.60
N ILE A 100 7.83 -0.74 -3.47
CA ILE A 100 8.59 -0.21 -4.61
C ILE A 100 8.79 -1.32 -5.65
N LEU A 101 9.19 -2.51 -5.21
CA LEU A 101 9.38 -3.66 -6.10
C LEU A 101 8.08 -4.04 -6.82
N LEU A 102 6.96 -4.13 -6.09
CA LEU A 102 5.66 -4.43 -6.69
C LEU A 102 5.21 -3.33 -7.65
N PHE A 103 5.41 -2.06 -7.30
CA PHE A 103 5.06 -0.93 -8.14
C PHE A 103 5.87 -0.91 -9.44
N VAL A 104 7.20 -1.05 -9.35
CA VAL A 104 8.08 -1.16 -10.52
C VAL A 104 7.68 -2.34 -11.39
N ASN A 105 7.37 -3.49 -10.78
CA ASN A 105 6.96 -4.68 -11.52
C ASN A 105 5.61 -4.45 -12.23
N THR A 106 4.62 -3.86 -11.56
CA THR A 106 3.32 -3.49 -12.14
C THR A 106 3.48 -2.50 -13.31
N CYS A 107 4.32 -1.47 -13.17
CA CYS A 107 4.60 -0.56 -14.29
C CYS A 107 5.36 -1.24 -15.44
N SER A 108 6.28 -2.17 -15.14
CA SER A 108 6.97 -2.94 -16.17
C SER A 108 6.02 -3.86 -16.94
N LEU A 109 5.00 -4.41 -16.27
CA LEU A 109 3.98 -5.22 -16.92
C LEU A 109 3.18 -4.40 -17.93
N CYS A 110 2.86 -3.14 -17.62
CA CYS A 110 2.27 -2.23 -18.61
C CYS A 110 3.16 -2.05 -19.84
N SER A 111 4.50 -2.02 -19.68
CA SER A 111 5.44 -1.93 -20.82
C SER A 111 5.48 -3.17 -21.71
N SER A 112 5.01 -4.31 -21.22
CA SER A 112 4.92 -5.54 -22.01
C SER A 112 3.66 -5.59 -22.91
N SER A 113 2.62 -4.84 -22.55
CA SER A 113 1.38 -4.76 -23.33
C SER A 113 1.31 -3.53 -24.24
N CYS A 114 2.04 -2.46 -23.93
CA CYS A 114 2.09 -1.25 -24.76
C CYS A 114 3.36 -0.41 -24.49
N SER A 115 3.67 0.55 -25.39
CA SER A 115 4.70 1.56 -25.15
C SER A 115 4.23 2.50 -24.04
N VAL A 116 4.70 2.31 -22.81
CA VAL A 116 4.24 3.12 -21.66
C VAL A 116 4.79 4.54 -21.78
N ARG A 117 3.90 5.52 -21.89
CA ARG A 117 4.22 6.95 -21.82
C ARG A 117 4.33 7.40 -20.35
N GLU A 118 3.36 7.03 -19.54
CA GLU A 118 3.30 7.36 -18.10
C GLU A 118 2.66 6.20 -17.31
N CYS A 119 3.23 5.90 -16.13
CA CYS A 119 2.65 4.98 -15.15
C CYS A 119 2.50 5.73 -13.82
N GLY A 120 1.27 5.90 -13.36
CA GLY A 120 0.94 6.72 -12.20
C GLY A 120 0.07 5.99 -11.19
N VAL A 121 0.16 6.42 -9.93
CA VAL A 121 -0.82 6.05 -8.89
C VAL A 121 -1.58 7.31 -8.51
N GLU A 122 -2.88 7.30 -8.68
CA GLU A 122 -3.77 8.34 -8.20
C GLU A 122 -4.55 7.81 -6.99
N ILE A 123 -4.42 8.50 -5.85
CA ILE A 123 -5.15 8.14 -4.63
C ILE A 123 -6.19 9.23 -4.39
N ALA A 124 -7.44 8.94 -4.76
CA ALA A 124 -8.60 9.74 -4.42
C ALA A 124 -9.28 9.21 -3.15
N LEU A 125 -10.10 10.05 -2.51
CA LEU A 125 -10.76 9.72 -1.24
C LEU A 125 -11.57 8.40 -1.25
N PHE A 126 -12.02 7.97 -2.43
CA PHE A 126 -12.87 6.78 -2.61
C PHE A 126 -12.27 5.74 -3.56
N ASN A 127 -11.13 6.02 -4.20
CA ASN A 127 -10.54 5.13 -5.18
C ASN A 127 -9.03 5.28 -5.19
N ALA A 128 -8.30 4.17 -5.09
CA ALA A 128 -6.87 4.14 -5.37
C ALA A 128 -6.67 3.46 -6.72
N GLU A 129 -6.17 4.23 -7.68
CA GLU A 129 -6.08 3.85 -9.06
C GLU A 129 -4.63 3.81 -9.53
N ILE A 130 -4.26 2.76 -10.25
CA ILE A 130 -3.02 2.72 -11.01
C ILE A 130 -3.40 2.80 -12.48
N SER A 131 -2.95 3.87 -13.14
CA SER A 131 -3.19 4.12 -14.55
C SER A 131 -1.90 3.95 -15.33
N CYS A 132 -2.01 3.23 -16.44
CA CYS A 132 -0.93 3.08 -17.41
C CYS A 132 -1.38 3.71 -18.73
N VAL A 133 -0.75 4.84 -19.08
CA VAL A 133 -1.02 5.53 -20.33
C VAL A 133 -0.10 4.96 -21.41
N CYS A 134 -0.70 4.33 -22.41
CA CYS A 134 0.00 3.79 -23.56
C CYS A 134 0.17 4.86 -24.65
N GLN A 135 1.30 4.79 -25.38
CA GLN A 135 1.64 5.58 -26.56
C GLN A 135 1.40 4.80 -27.85
#